data_AF-A0A1B6Y805-F1
#
_entry.id   AF-A0A1B6Y805-F1
#
_cell.length_a   1.000
_cell.length_b   1.000
_cell.length_c   1.000
_cell.angle_alpha   90.00
_cell.angle_beta   90.00
_cell.angle_gamma   90.00
#
_symmetry.space_group_name_H-M   'P 1'
#
loop_
_entity.id
_entity.type
_entity.pdbx_description
1 polymer ?
#
loop_
_entity_poly.entity_id
_entity_poly.type
_entity_poly.pdbx_seq_one_letter_code
_entity_poly.pdbx_strand_id
1 'polypeptide(L)'
;MKDKNFKYVIDFLNKHEIFFEGIYDCSTFNKEEFHKYTRAVYELSLLDLTCEERYKIAITIWEVSFLIEGFLGSHYNPKDGFFLSNLEEGDPWKINQILHYTSNWFSYKKPMEEDHLTIGSWKGRK
;
A
#
# COMPACT_ATOMS: atom_id res chain seq x y z
N MET A 1 -6.30 18.78 3.00
CA MET A 1 -5.91 17.43 3.47
C MET A 1 -6.34 16.38 2.46
N LYS A 2 -7.63 16.31 2.10
CA LYS A 2 -8.17 15.49 1.01
C LYS A 2 -7.37 15.54 -0.30
N ASP A 3 -7.26 16.72 -0.92
CA ASP A 3 -6.59 16.84 -2.22
C ASP A 3 -5.11 16.47 -2.16
N LYS A 4 -4.46 16.74 -1.02
CA LYS A 4 -3.07 16.36 -0.77
C LYS A 4 -2.91 14.83 -0.73
N ASN A 5 -3.74 14.14 0.05
CA ASN A 5 -3.62 12.70 0.24
C ASN A 5 -4.09 11.93 -0.99
N PHE A 6 -5.14 12.39 -1.66
CA PHE A 6 -5.56 11.77 -2.92
C PHE A 6 -4.53 12.01 -4.02
N LYS A 7 -3.96 13.22 -4.13
CA LYS A 7 -2.83 13.48 -5.02
C LYS A 7 -1.64 12.58 -4.70
N TYR A 8 -1.30 12.37 -3.42
CA TYR A 8 -0.24 11.45 -3.05
C TYR A 8 -0.52 10.02 -3.51
N VAL A 9 -1.75 9.51 -3.37
CA VAL A 9 -2.11 8.16 -3.85
C VAL A 9 -2.01 8.07 -5.39
N ILE A 10 -2.43 9.12 -6.11
CA ILE A 10 -2.27 9.22 -7.57
C ILE A 10 -0.79 9.29 -7.96
N ASP A 11 0.03 10.06 -7.23
CA ASP A 11 1.46 10.17 -7.48
C ASP A 11 2.17 8.85 -7.15
N PHE A 12 1.73 8.10 -6.12
CA PHE A 12 2.18 6.75 -5.81
C PHE A 12 1.94 5.79 -6.98
N LEU A 13 0.74 5.85 -7.57
CA LEU A 13 0.41 5.07 -8.76
C LEU A 13 1.28 5.45 -9.98
N ASN A 14 1.52 6.76 -10.19
CA ASN A 14 2.11 7.24 -11.43
C ASN A 14 3.64 7.44 -11.42
N LYS A 15 4.27 7.63 -10.24
CA LYS A 15 5.60 8.27 -10.14
C LYS A 15 6.52 7.73 -9.05
N HIS A 16 6.13 6.72 -8.28
CA HIS A 16 7.06 6.12 -7.32
C HIS A 16 7.98 5.10 -8.00
N GLU A 17 8.69 5.55 -9.04
CA GLU A 17 9.76 4.81 -9.73
C GLU A 17 10.70 4.18 -8.70
N ILE A 18 11.16 4.95 -7.69
CA ILE A 18 12.03 4.44 -6.62
C ILE A 18 11.44 3.25 -5.85
N PHE A 19 10.11 3.22 -5.63
CA PHE A 19 9.48 2.09 -4.93
C PHE A 19 9.46 0.84 -5.81
N PHE A 20 9.02 0.98 -7.06
CA PHE A 20 8.88 -0.14 -7.98
C PHE A 20 10.23 -0.60 -8.57
N GLU A 21 11.16 0.30 -8.84
CA GLU A 21 12.57 0.04 -9.18
C GLU A 21 13.28 -0.65 -8.03
N GLY A 22 13.07 -0.22 -6.78
CA GLY A 22 13.67 -0.88 -5.62
C GLY A 22 13.26 -2.36 -5.53
N ILE A 23 12.01 -2.66 -5.90
CA ILE A 23 11.52 -4.04 -5.99
C ILE A 23 12.13 -4.75 -7.20
N TYR A 24 12.15 -4.12 -8.38
CA TYR A 24 12.58 -4.73 -9.65
C TYR A 24 14.11 -4.94 -9.77
N ASP A 25 14.90 -3.91 -9.50
CA ASP A 25 16.35 -3.90 -9.73
C ASP A 25 17.15 -4.35 -8.51
N CYS A 26 16.65 -4.04 -7.31
CA CYS A 26 17.42 -4.22 -6.08
C CYS A 26 16.92 -5.37 -5.19
N SER A 27 15.80 -6.03 -5.55
CA SER A 27 15.14 -7.03 -4.70
C SER A 27 14.91 -6.50 -3.27
N THR A 28 14.49 -5.24 -3.16
CA THR A 28 14.21 -4.57 -1.87
C THR A 28 12.81 -3.98 -1.86
N PHE A 29 12.10 -4.15 -0.74
CA PHE A 29 10.80 -3.55 -0.53
C PHE A 29 10.93 -2.32 0.37
N ASN A 30 10.56 -1.13 -0.12
CA ASN A 30 10.66 0.09 0.67
C ASN A 30 9.50 0.19 1.67
N LYS A 31 9.69 -0.39 2.86
CA LYS A 31 8.68 -0.43 3.95
C LYS A 31 8.20 0.96 4.34
N GLU A 32 9.10 1.95 4.44
CA GLU A 32 8.75 3.33 4.80
C GLU A 32 7.75 3.93 3.81
N GLU A 33 8.02 3.78 2.51
CA GLU A 33 7.15 4.35 1.49
C GLU A 33 5.81 3.61 1.42
N PHE A 34 5.81 2.30 1.64
CA PHE A 34 4.58 1.53 1.81
C PHE A 34 3.75 2.03 3.00
N HIS A 35 4.37 2.33 4.14
CA HIS A 35 3.67 2.88 5.31
C HIS A 35 3.16 4.30 5.09
N LYS A 36 3.86 5.14 4.32
CA LYS A 36 3.34 6.46 3.91
C LYS A 36 2.09 6.31 3.05
N TYR A 37 2.10 5.35 2.12
CA TYR A 37 0.92 4.99 1.33
C TYR A 37 -0.24 4.53 2.21
N THR A 38 -0.04 3.55 3.09
CA THR A 38 -1.13 3.03 3.93
C THR A 38 -1.69 4.09 4.87
N ARG A 39 -0.83 5.00 5.36
CA ARG A 39 -1.25 6.18 6.13
C ARG A 39 -2.07 7.17 5.31
N ALA A 40 -1.68 7.47 4.08
CA ALA A 40 -2.46 8.35 3.21
C ALA A 40 -3.87 7.78 2.97
N VAL A 41 -3.98 6.46 2.76
CA VAL A 41 -5.25 5.75 2.64
C VAL A 41 -6.07 5.82 3.93
N TYR A 42 -5.45 5.58 5.08
CA TYR A 42 -6.09 5.73 6.39
C TYR A 42 -6.67 7.13 6.57
N GLU A 43 -5.87 8.17 6.33
CA GLU A 43 -6.30 9.56 6.48
C GLU A 43 -7.45 9.92 5.52
N LEU A 44 -7.47 9.36 4.31
CA LEU A 44 -8.60 9.49 3.39
C LEU A 44 -9.87 8.79 3.93
N SER A 45 -9.72 7.64 4.58
CA SER A 45 -10.84 6.88 5.15
C SER A 45 -11.56 7.59 6.30
N LEU A 46 -10.90 8.57 6.93
CA LEU A 46 -11.46 9.40 8.01
C LEU A 46 -12.31 10.56 7.51
N LEU A 47 -12.25 10.87 6.22
CA LEU A 47 -12.92 12.04 5.65
C LEU A 47 -14.36 11.72 5.27
N ASP A 48 -15.23 12.71 5.42
CA ASP A 48 -16.57 12.66 4.84
C ASP A 48 -16.47 12.95 3.33
N LEU A 49 -16.51 11.88 2.54
CA LEU A 49 -16.33 11.91 1.08
C LEU A 49 -17.65 11.68 0.38
N THR A 50 -17.87 12.38 -0.73
CA THR A 50 -19.00 12.08 -1.61
C THR A 50 -18.86 10.67 -2.20
N CYS A 51 -19.97 10.12 -2.67
CA CYS A 51 -19.97 8.80 -3.31
C CYS A 51 -19.00 8.74 -4.50
N GLU A 52 -19.01 9.77 -5.35
CA GLU A 52 -18.12 9.86 -6.51
C GLU A 52 -16.64 9.89 -6.11
N GLU A 53 -16.28 10.67 -5.10
CA GLU A 53 -14.91 10.78 -4.60
C GLU A 53 -14.41 9.46 -4.02
N ARG A 54 -15.28 8.81 -3.23
CA ARG A 54 -15.00 7.51 -2.65
C ARG A 54 -14.70 6.47 -3.73
N TYR A 55 -15.49 6.43 -4.81
CA TYR A 55 -15.26 5.52 -5.93
C TYR A 55 -13.95 5.82 -6.67
N LYS A 56 -13.66 7.09 -6.97
CA LYS A 56 -12.38 7.46 -7.62
C LYS A 56 -11.18 7.04 -6.79
N ILE A 57 -11.21 7.32 -5.48
CA ILE A 57 -10.15 6.91 -4.55
C ILE A 57 -10.02 5.39 -4.49
N ALA A 58 -11.14 4.67 -4.43
CA ALA A 58 -11.14 3.20 -4.39
C ALA A 58 -10.51 2.57 -5.63
N ILE A 59 -10.81 3.10 -6.83
CA ILE A 59 -10.20 2.64 -8.09
C ILE A 59 -8.68 2.82 -8.04
N THR A 60 -8.20 4.00 -7.65
CA THR A 60 -6.75 4.26 -7.59
C THR A 60 -6.05 3.38 -6.55
N ILE A 61 -6.66 3.17 -5.38
CA ILE A 61 -6.12 2.27 -4.34
C ILE A 61 -6.06 0.82 -4.86
N TRP A 62 -7.08 0.39 -5.59
CA TRP A 62 -7.14 -0.94 -6.18
C TRP A 62 -6.03 -1.13 -7.22
N GLU A 63 -5.79 -0.15 -8.10
CA GLU A 63 -4.72 -0.20 -9.10
C GLU A 63 -3.33 -0.26 -8.43
N VAL A 64 -3.08 0.56 -7.40
CA VAL A 64 -1.84 0.48 -6.62
C VAL A 64 -1.67 -0.90 -6.00
N SER A 65 -2.73 -1.44 -5.40
CA SER A 65 -2.68 -2.76 -4.74
C SER A 65 -2.39 -3.87 -5.75
N PHE A 66 -3.05 -3.84 -6.90
CA PHE A 66 -2.84 -4.80 -7.98
C PHE A 66 -1.40 -4.77 -8.50
N LEU A 67 -0.81 -3.59 -8.66
CA LEU A 67 0.60 -3.46 -9.05
C LEU A 67 1.52 -4.08 -8.01
N ILE A 68 1.38 -3.71 -6.73
CA ILE A 68 2.22 -4.24 -5.64
C ILE A 68 2.07 -5.77 -5.55
N GLU A 69 0.85 -6.31 -5.61
CA GLU A 69 0.60 -7.75 -5.60
C GLU A 69 1.22 -8.45 -6.82
N GLY A 70 1.08 -7.86 -8.02
CA GLY A 70 1.70 -8.38 -9.24
C GLY A 70 3.21 -8.48 -9.09
N PHE A 71 3.85 -7.46 -8.51
CA PHE A 71 5.29 -7.50 -8.21
C PHE A 71 5.62 -8.56 -7.17
N LEU A 72 4.92 -8.60 -6.04
CA LEU A 72 5.19 -9.59 -5.00
C LEU A 72 4.98 -11.03 -5.51
N GLY A 73 3.94 -11.28 -6.31
CA GLY A 73 3.63 -12.61 -6.84
C GLY A 73 4.58 -13.08 -7.94
N SER A 74 5.04 -12.18 -8.81
CA SER A 74 6.04 -12.51 -9.85
C SER A 74 7.44 -12.77 -9.29
N HIS A 75 7.74 -12.18 -8.13
CA HIS A 75 9.07 -12.19 -7.53
C HIS A 75 9.18 -13.09 -6.29
N TYR A 76 8.06 -13.63 -5.79
CA TYR A 76 8.03 -14.60 -4.70
C TYR A 76 7.93 -16.03 -5.25
N ASN A 77 8.97 -16.46 -5.97
CA ASN A 77 9.17 -17.87 -6.24
C ASN A 77 10.41 -18.35 -5.44
N PRO A 78 10.23 -19.12 -4.36
CA PRO A 78 11.36 -19.63 -3.56
C PRO A 78 12.34 -20.50 -4.37
N LYS A 79 11.95 -20.94 -5.58
CA LYS A 79 12.80 -21.72 -6.50
C LYS A 79 13.54 -20.86 -7.53
N ASP A 80 13.15 -19.61 -7.76
CA ASP A 80 13.76 -18.76 -8.81
C ASP A 80 14.83 -17.81 -8.27
N GLY A 81 15.19 -17.92 -6.98
CA GLY A 81 16.30 -17.15 -6.39
C GLY A 81 16.04 -15.65 -6.22
N PHE A 82 14.87 -15.16 -6.65
CA PHE A 82 14.42 -13.82 -6.33
C PHE A 82 13.78 -13.81 -4.94
N PHE A 83 14.43 -13.12 -4.02
CA PHE A 83 14.00 -12.99 -2.63
C PHE A 83 14.11 -11.53 -2.23
N LEU A 84 13.03 -10.95 -1.71
CA LEU A 84 13.06 -9.59 -1.19
C LEU A 84 13.92 -9.57 0.08
N SER A 85 15.18 -9.17 -0.08
CA SER A 85 16.26 -9.34 0.89
C SER A 85 16.05 -8.65 2.24
N ASN A 86 15.10 -7.71 2.32
CA ASN A 86 14.82 -6.89 3.49
C ASN A 86 13.41 -7.12 4.08
N LEU A 87 12.70 -8.18 3.66
CA LEU A 87 11.45 -8.63 4.25
C LEU A 87 11.69 -9.83 5.20
N GLU A 88 11.02 -9.82 6.34
CA GLU A 88 11.03 -10.92 7.30
C GLU A 88 10.05 -12.04 6.88
N GLU A 89 10.22 -13.22 7.48
CA GLU A 89 9.28 -14.33 7.31
C GLU A 89 7.88 -13.91 7.82
N GLY A 90 6.94 -13.76 6.90
CA GLY A 90 5.56 -13.32 7.18
C GLY A 90 5.22 -11.90 6.72
N ASP A 91 6.21 -11.04 6.43
CA ASP A 91 5.97 -9.70 5.87
C ASP A 91 5.17 -9.73 4.56
N PRO A 92 5.45 -10.61 3.58
CA PRO A 92 4.67 -10.66 2.33
C PRO A 92 3.19 -10.94 2.56
N TRP A 93 2.87 -11.84 3.48
CA TRP A 93 1.49 -12.14 3.84
C TRP A 93 0.82 -10.93 4.50
N LYS A 94 1.52 -10.25 5.41
CA LYS A 94 1.01 -9.04 6.05
C LYS A 94 0.79 -7.91 5.05
N ILE A 95 1.71 -7.72 4.08
CA ILE A 95 1.54 -6.76 2.99
C ILE A 95 0.27 -7.09 2.20
N ASN A 96 0.08 -8.34 1.78
CA ASN A 96 -1.11 -8.76 1.05
C ASN A 96 -2.40 -8.49 1.85
N GLN A 97 -2.43 -8.80 3.15
CA GLN A 97 -3.58 -8.46 4.02
C GLN A 97 -3.87 -6.96 4.06
N ILE A 98 -2.83 -6.14 4.14
CA ILE A 98 -2.96 -4.68 4.14
C ILE A 98 -3.56 -4.21 2.81
N LEU A 99 -3.06 -4.71 1.67
CA LEU A 99 -3.55 -4.38 0.33
C LEU A 99 -5.02 -4.77 0.13
N HIS A 100 -5.43 -5.94 0.61
CA HIS A 100 -6.83 -6.33 0.63
C HIS A 100 -7.67 -5.42 1.53
N TYR A 101 -7.15 -5.08 2.71
CA TYR A 101 -7.86 -4.24 3.67
C TYR A 101 -8.06 -2.81 3.13
N THR A 102 -7.01 -2.20 2.56
CA THR A 102 -7.08 -0.90 1.89
C THR A 102 -7.98 -0.96 0.68
N SER A 103 -7.91 -1.98 -0.18
CA SER A 103 -8.75 -2.06 -1.39
C SER A 103 -10.24 -2.11 -1.10
N ASN A 104 -10.64 -2.72 0.02
CA ASN A 104 -12.05 -2.88 0.40
C ASN A 104 -12.58 -1.76 1.30
N TRP A 105 -11.75 -0.76 1.64
CA TRP A 105 -12.10 0.27 2.64
C TRP A 105 -13.44 0.97 2.36
N PHE A 106 -13.71 1.25 1.08
CA PHE A 106 -14.90 1.98 0.65
C PHE A 106 -16.22 1.25 0.94
N SER A 107 -16.16 -0.08 1.13
CA SER A 107 -17.29 -0.94 1.47
C SER A 107 -17.55 -1.00 2.97
N TYR A 108 -16.59 -0.57 3.80
CA TYR A 108 -16.73 -0.62 5.25
C TYR A 108 -17.69 0.47 5.73
N LYS A 109 -18.53 0.11 6.71
CA LYS A 109 -19.44 1.04 7.38
C LYS A 109 -18.77 1.78 8.55
N LYS A 110 -17.45 1.63 8.69
CA LYS A 110 -16.64 2.26 9.74
C LYS A 110 -15.28 2.68 9.16
N PRO A 111 -14.61 3.66 9.80
CA PRO A 111 -13.23 4.00 9.47
C PRO A 111 -12.29 2.80 9.54
N MET A 112 -11.17 2.89 8.84
CA MET A 112 -10.11 1.88 8.93
C MET A 112 -9.43 1.92 10.31
N GLU A 113 -8.87 0.79 10.71
CA GLU A 113 -8.09 0.65 11.95
C GLU A 113 -6.59 0.72 11.61
N GLU A 114 -5.87 1.67 12.22
CA GLU A 114 -4.45 1.95 11.92
C GLU A 114 -3.55 0.74 12.20
N ASP A 115 -3.83 -0.02 13.27
CA ASP A 115 -3.08 -1.22 13.66
C ASP A 115 -3.09 -2.33 12.58
N HIS A 116 -4.04 -2.26 11.63
CA HIS A 116 -4.12 -3.19 10.51
C HIS A 116 -3.29 -2.75 9.31
N LEU A 117 -2.60 -1.60 9.36
CA LEU A 117 -1.94 -0.95 8.21
C LEU A 117 -0.42 -0.91 8.29
N THR A 118 0.15 -1.63 9.26
CA THR A 118 1.60 -1.66 9.49
C THR A 118 2.18 -3.05 9.33
N ILE A 119 3.29 -3.14 8.59
CA ILE A 119 4.27 -4.24 8.68
C ILE A 119 5.42 -3.92 9.64
N GLY A 120 5.90 -4.91 10.39
CA GLY A 120 6.98 -4.76 11.36
C GLY A 120 6.71 -3.72 12.48
N SER A 121 7.79 -3.23 13.10
CA SER A 121 7.71 -2.18 14.14
C SER A 121 7.75 -0.77 13.53
N TRP A 122 6.69 -0.36 12.83
CA TRP A 122 6.60 1.02 12.35
C TRP A 122 6.25 1.97 13.50
N LYS A 123 7.29 2.50 14.17
CA LYS A 123 7.14 3.62 15.10
C LYS A 123 7.12 4.93 14.31
N GLY A 124 6.06 5.18 13.56
CA GLY A 124 5.78 6.48 12.97
C GLY A 124 5.45 7.54 14.03
N ARG A 125 6.37 7.80 14.98
CA ARG A 125 6.26 8.89 15.95
C ARG A 125 7.00 10.12 15.44
N LYS A 126 6.25 11.01 14.79
CA LYS A 126 6.07 12.44 15.14
C LYS A 126 5.37 13.14 13.99
#